data_AF-A0A662L666-F1
#
_entry.id   AF-A0A662L666-F1
#
_cell.length_a   1.000
_cell.length_b   1.000
_cell.length_c   1.000
_cell.angle_alpha   90.00
_cell.angle_beta   90.00
_cell.angle_gamma   90.00
#
_symmetry.space_group_name_H-M   'P 1'
#
loop_
_entity.id
_entity.type
_entity.pdbx_description
1 polymer ?
#
loop_
_entity_poly.entity_id
_entity_poly.type
_entity_poly.pdbx_seq_one_letter_code
_entity_poly.pdbx_strand_id
1 'polypeptide(L)' 'MMKMTGEKIIELLRKPVAKIITRLILYGLVVLFAKLGIDKANANETATALGEGLASLVLFVVAAWIDKKHHDKDTGK' A
#
# COMPACT_ATOMS: atom_id res chain seq x y z
N MET A 1 4.91 2.79 -33.62
CA MET A 1 4.91 3.39 -32.26
C MET A 1 3.97 2.58 -31.38
N MET A 2 4.53 1.74 -30.53
CA MET A 2 3.79 0.83 -29.66
C MET A 2 3.16 1.66 -28.55
N LYS A 3 1.83 1.86 -28.60
CA LYS A 3 1.07 2.52 -27.53
C LYS A 3 1.25 1.66 -26.27
N MET A 4 2.16 2.05 -25.39
CA MET A 4 2.13 1.62 -23.99
C MET A 4 0.86 2.20 -23.39
N THR A 5 -0.23 1.45 -23.52
CA THR A 5 -1.53 1.70 -22.90
C THR A 5 -1.31 1.94 -21.40
N GLY A 6 -1.93 2.99 -20.85
CA GLY A 6 -1.74 3.43 -19.45
C GLY A 6 -1.93 2.32 -18.41
N GLU A 7 -2.63 1.23 -18.75
CA GLU A 7 -2.71 0.00 -17.95
C GLU A 7 -1.35 -0.61 -17.63
N LYS A 8 -0.42 -0.70 -18.59
CA LYS A 8 0.93 -1.24 -18.33
C LYS A 8 1.73 -0.34 -17.40
N ILE A 9 1.54 0.98 -17.46
CA ILE A 9 2.22 1.94 -16.57
C ILE A 9 1.66 1.80 -15.14
N ILE A 10 0.34 1.67 -15.00
CA ILE A 10 -0.32 1.41 -13.70
C ILE A 10 0.17 0.08 -13.11
N GLU A 11 0.29 -0.96 -13.93
CA GLU A 11 0.76 -2.28 -13.52
C GLU A 11 2.25 -2.28 -13.14
N LEU A 12 3.08 -1.54 -13.89
CA LEU A 12 4.50 -1.31 -13.60
C LEU A 12 4.71 -0.47 -12.33
N LEU A 13 3.82 0.49 -12.04
CA LEU A 13 3.86 1.31 -10.83
C LEU A 13 3.28 0.60 -9.60
N ARG A 14 2.38 -0.37 -9.77
CA ARG A 14 1.71 -1.07 -8.66
C ARG A 14 2.70 -1.76 -7.73
N LYS A 15 3.70 -2.45 -8.28
CA LYS A 15 4.76 -3.16 -7.52
C LYS A 15 5.66 -2.23 -6.70
N PRO A 16 6.29 -1.18 -7.28
CA PRO A 16 7.11 -0.26 -6.51
C PRO A 16 6.29 0.57 -5.53
N VAL A 17 5.06 0.98 -5.89
CA VAL A 17 4.17 1.73 -4.99
C VAL A 17 3.78 0.90 -3.77
N ALA A 18 3.40 -0.36 -3.95
CA ALA A 18 3.14 -1.28 -2.85
C ALA A 18 4.35 -1.38 -1.91
N LYS A 19 5.55 -1.57 -2.48
CA LYS A 19 6.80 -1.68 -1.71
C LYS A 19 7.13 -0.40 -0.92
N ILE A 20 6.85 0.78 -1.48
CA ILE A 20 7.05 2.06 -0.81
C ILE A 20 6.04 2.23 0.34
N ILE A 21 4.76 1.93 0.10
CA ILE A 21 3.70 2.02 1.10
C ILE A 21 4.01 1.11 2.29
N THR A 22 4.34 -0.16 2.04
CA THR A 22 4.69 -1.12 3.10
C THR A 22 5.88 -0.62 3.93
N ARG A 23 6.90 -0.04 3.29
CA ARG A 23 8.08 0.53 3.99
C ARG A 23 7.72 1.72 4.87
N LEU A 24 6.87 2.62 4.39
CA LEU A 24 6.42 3.78 5.16
C LEU A 24 5.60 3.37 6.38
N ILE A 25 4.71 2.38 6.22
CA ILE A 25 3.90 1.83 7.30
C ILE A 25 4.78 1.16 8.36
N LEU A 26 5.72 0.31 7.94
CA LEU A 26 6.68 -0.35 8.84
C LEU A 26 7.49 0.67 9.64
N TYR A 27 8.01 1.70 8.98
CA TYR A 27 8.78 2.74 9.65
C TYR A 27 7.94 3.50 10.69
N GLY A 28 6.70 3.86 10.34
CA GLY A 28 5.76 4.50 11.25
C GLY A 28 5.42 3.64 12.48
N LEU A 29 5.18 2.34 12.27
CA LEU A 29 4.88 1.39 13.34
C LEU A 29 6.06 1.21 14.30
N VAL A 30 7.28 1.05 13.79
CA VAL A 30 8.48 0.90 14.63
C VAL A 30 8.71 2.15 15.48
N VAL A 31 8.53 3.34 14.91
CA VAL A 31 8.63 4.61 15.66
C VAL A 31 7.52 4.73 16.70
N LEU A 32 6.30 4.32 16.38
CA LEU A 32 5.18 4.32 17.32
C LEU A 32 5.44 3.38 18.50
N PHE A 33 5.92 2.18 18.25
CA PHE A 33 6.26 1.21 19.30
C PHE A 33 7.42 1.65 20.17
N ALA A 34 8.44 2.30 19.59
CA ALA A 34 9.51 2.92 20.35
C ALA A 34 8.98 4.02 21.29
N LYS A 35 7.99 4.81 20.86
CA LYS A 35 7.33 5.81 21.72
C LYS A 35 6.45 5.21 22.81
N LEU A 36 5.88 4.02 22.58
CA LEU A 36 5.06 3.30 23.55
C LEU A 36 5.89 2.50 24.57
N GLY A 37 7.23 2.54 24.47
CA GLY A 37 8.13 1.81 25.38
C GLY A 37 8.15 0.30 25.13
N ILE A 38 7.70 -0.16 23.96
CA ILE A 38 7.77 -1.57 23.59
C ILE A 38 9.21 -1.91 23.22
N ASP A 39 9.71 -3.03 23.76
CA ASP A 39 11.04 -3.53 23.46
C ASP A 39 11.24 -3.72 21.95
N LYS A 40 12.43 -3.37 21.44
CA LYS A 40 12.74 -3.40 20.00
C LYS A 40 12.47 -4.75 19.35
N ALA A 41 12.71 -5.86 20.05
CA ALA A 41 12.48 -7.19 19.50
C ALA A 41 10.98 -7.44 19.28
N ASN A 42 10.16 -7.15 20.30
CA ASN A 42 8.71 -7.33 20.26
C ASN A 42 8.02 -6.30 19.33
N ALA A 43 8.57 -5.08 19.27
CA ALA A 43 8.12 -4.03 18.37
C ALA A 43 8.34 -4.40 16.90
N ASN A 44 9.44 -5.08 16.56
CA ASN A 44 9.75 -5.44 15.18
C ASN A 44 8.84 -6.57 14.66
N GLU A 45 8.56 -7.59 15.48
CA GLU A 45 7.59 -8.64 15.13
C GLU A 45 6.18 -8.07 14.99
N THR A 46 5.74 -7.24 15.95
CA THR A 46 4.42 -6.61 15.92
C THR A 46 4.28 -5.63 14.75
N ALA A 47 5.32 -4.86 14.45
CA ALA A 47 5.34 -3.94 13.30
C ALA A 47 5.31 -4.67 11.97
N THR A 48 5.93 -5.86 11.89
CA THR A 48 5.89 -6.68 10.68
C THR A 48 4.48 -7.22 10.46
N ALA A 49 3.87 -7.83 11.48
CA ALA A 49 2.52 -8.38 11.38
C ALA A 49 1.46 -7.31 11.07
N LEU A 50 1.49 -6.18 11.78
CA LEU A 50 0.58 -5.06 11.51
C LEU A 50 0.90 -4.35 10.20
N GLY A 51 2.18 -4.24 9.84
CA GLY A 51 2.63 -3.58 8.62
C GLY A 51 2.16 -4.31 7.37
N GLU A 52 2.21 -5.64 7.36
CA GLU A 52 1.67 -6.46 6.27
C GLU A 52 0.14 -6.39 6.18
N GLY A 53 -0.56 -6.43 7.33
CA GLY A 53 -2.01 -6.29 7.38
C GLY A 53 -2.50 -4.92 6.89
N LEU A 54 -1.87 -3.84 7.37
CA LEU A 54 -2.18 -2.47 6.96
C LEU A 54 -1.81 -2.21 5.50
N ALA A 55 -0.66 -2.71 5.03
CA ALA A 55 -0.29 -2.59 3.62
C ALA A 55 -1.30 -3.28 2.70
N SER A 56 -1.77 -4.47 3.10
CA SER A 56 -2.79 -5.22 2.36
C SER A 56 -4.12 -4.46 2.29
N LEU A 57 -4.55 -3.87 3.41
CA LEU A 57 -5.74 -3.01 3.47
C LEU A 57 -5.61 -1.77 2.58
N VAL A 58 -4.46 -1.09 2.63
CA VAL A 58 -4.22 0.10 1.79
C VAL A 58 -4.24 -0.29 0.30
N LEU A 59 -3.60 -1.40 -0.07
CA LEU A 59 -3.64 -1.89 -1.45
C LEU A 59 -5.05 -2.30 -1.90
N PHE A 60 -5.83 -2.91 -1.01
CA PHE A 60 -7.23 -3.25 -1.27
C PHE A 60 -8.08 -1.99 -1.48
N VAL A 61 -7.94 -0.97 -0.62
CA VAL A 61 -8.66 0.30 -0.77
C VAL A 61 -8.23 1.01 -2.05
N VAL A 62 -6.93 1.07 -2.37
CA VAL A 62 -6.45 1.65 -3.62
C VAL A 62 -7.00 0.89 -4.83
N ALA A 63 -7.03 -0.44 -4.78
CA ALA A 63 -7.62 -1.25 -5.84
C ALA A 63 -9.13 -0.96 -6.00
N ALA A 64 -9.89 -0.92 -4.91
CA ALA A 64 -11.32 -0.59 -4.93
C ALA A 64 -11.59 0.84 -5.41
N TRP A 65 -10.71 1.79 -5.08
CA TRP A 65 -10.81 3.17 -5.53
C TRP A 65 -10.52 3.32 -7.02
N ILE A 66 -9.52 2.58 -7.53
CA ILE A 66 -9.22 2.50 -8.96
C ILE A 66 -10.40 1.85 -9.69
N ASP A 67 -10.89 0.70 -9.20
CA ASP A 67 -12.02 -0.03 -9.78
C ASP A 67 -13.26 0.86 -9.88
N LYS A 68 -13.64 1.55 -8.80
CA LYS A 68 -14.72 2.55 -8.80
C LYS A 68 -14.50 3.66 -9.84
N LYS A 69 -13.28 4.18 -9.95
CA LYS A 69 -12.95 5.25 -10.91
C LYS A 69 -12.97 4.78 -12.37
N HIS A 70 -12.71 3.51 -12.62
CA HIS A 70 -12.89 2.89 -13.95
C HIS A 70 -14.38 2.64 -14.22
N HIS A 71 -15.14 2.19 -13.22
CA HIS A 71 -16.58 1.98 -13.33
C HIS A 71 -17.36 3.29 -13.58
N ASP A 72 -16.95 4.41 -12.97
CA ASP A 72 -17.52 5.75 -13.25
C ASP A 72 -17.20 6.24 -14.68
N LYS A 73 -16.04 5.86 -15.24
CA LYS A 73 -15.66 6.20 -16.62
C LYS A 73 -16.42 5.39 -17.67
N ASP A 74 -16.74 4.14 -17.37
CA ASP A 74 -17.54 3.30 -18.28
C ASP A 74 -19.06 3.57 -18.15
N THR A 75 -19.51 4.19 -17.04
CA THR A 75 -20.93 4.54 -16.83
C THR A 75 -21.30 5.99 -17.10
N GLY A 76 -20.35 6.85 -17.47
CA GLY A 76 -20.61 8.18 -18.05
C GLY A 76 -21.44 9.11 -17.16
N LYS A 77 -21.15 9.18 -15.87
CA LYS A 77 -21.72 10.19 -14.95
C LYS A 77 -20.66 11.18 -14.46
#